data_AF-A0A2G8TK16-F1
#
_entry.id   AF-A0A2G8TK16-F1
#
_cell.length_a   1.000
_cell.length_b   1.000
_cell.length_c   1.000
_cell.angle_alpha   90.00
_cell.angle_beta   90.00
_cell.angle_gamma   90.00
#
_symmetry.space_group_name_H-M   'P 1'
#
loop_
_entity.id
_entity.type
_entity.pdbx_description
1 polymer ?
#
loop_
_entity_poly.entity_id
_entity_poly.type
_entity_poly.pdbx_seq_one_letter_code
_entity_poly.pdbx_strand_id
1 'polypeptide(L)'
;MRDHFWSRLLRGTLPLIVWAAHWFAAYALVAAQCSPAAISPESPRRWMLWVLSALALGACALMLWRARKTLAHAGGDISLLDWAAAGSAVLATMGIVWTTLPMLMIDGCR
;
A
#
# COMPACT_ATOMS: atom_id res chain seq x y z
N MET A 1 -10.48 -2.63 28.46
CA MET A 1 -10.97 -1.68 27.43
C MET A 1 -9.91 -1.28 26.39
N ARG A 2 -8.60 -1.33 26.70
CA ARG A 2 -7.54 -0.81 25.82
C ARG A 2 -7.23 -1.66 24.58
N ASP A 3 -7.43 -2.99 24.63
CA ASP A 3 -7.01 -3.89 23.55
C ASP A 3 -7.92 -3.87 22.31
N HIS A 4 -9.21 -3.57 22.49
CA HIS A 4 -10.16 -3.52 21.37
C HIS A 4 -10.10 -2.21 20.59
N PHE A 5 -9.79 -1.08 21.23
CA PHE A 5 -9.67 0.20 20.53
C PHE A 5 -8.52 0.16 19.52
N TRP A 6 -7.32 -0.25 19.96
CA TRP A 6 -6.15 -0.35 19.08
C TRP A 6 -6.33 -1.35 17.95
N SER A 7 -6.95 -2.51 18.23
CA SER A 7 -7.23 -3.50 17.19
C SER A 7 -8.20 -2.96 16.13
N ARG A 8 -9.26 -2.25 16.55
CA ARG A 8 -10.22 -1.63 15.62
C ARG A 8 -9.60 -0.49 14.83
N LEU A 9 -8.85 0.40 15.49
CA LEU A 9 -8.15 1.50 14.84
C LEU A 9 -7.19 0.96 13.78
N LEU A 10 -6.33 0.01 14.14
CA LEU A 10 -5.41 -0.64 13.21
C LEU A 10 -6.16 -1.30 12.06
N ARG A 11 -7.27 -1.99 12.31
CA ARG A 11 -8.05 -2.63 11.24
C ARG A 11 -8.60 -1.63 10.23
N GLY A 12 -9.01 -0.44 10.69
CA GLY A 12 -9.49 0.64 9.83
C GLY A 12 -8.38 1.36 9.07
N THR A 13 -7.19 1.52 9.66
CA THR A 13 -6.08 2.29 9.07
C THR A 13 -4.99 1.46 8.41
N LEU A 14 -5.00 0.12 8.58
CA LEU A 14 -3.96 -0.79 8.05
C LEU A 14 -3.66 -0.56 6.56
N PRO A 15 -4.67 -0.40 5.68
CA PRO A 15 -4.38 -0.17 4.27
C PRO A 15 -3.61 1.13 4.03
N LEU A 16 -3.90 2.20 4.79
CA LEU A 16 -3.17 3.46 4.71
C LEU A 16 -1.72 3.31 5.21
N ILE A 17 -1.50 2.50 6.24
CA ILE A 17 -0.15 2.17 6.72
C ILE A 17 0.62 1.41 5.62
N VAL A 18 -0.02 0.47 4.93
CA VAL A 18 0.58 -0.24 3.79
C VAL A 18 0.94 0.74 2.67
N TRP A 19 0.05 1.67 2.33
CA TRP A 19 0.34 2.72 1.35
C TRP A 19 1.53 3.60 1.78
N ALA A 20 1.56 4.07 3.03
CA ALA A 20 2.64 4.90 3.53
C ALA A 20 3.99 4.15 3.53
N ALA A 21 3.98 2.88 3.92
CA ALA A 21 5.16 2.01 3.89
C ALA A 21 5.64 1.76 2.45
N HIS A 22 4.72 1.50 1.52
CA HIS A 22 5.02 1.38 0.10
C HIS A 22 5.67 2.67 -0.43
N TRP A 23 5.05 3.83 -0.18
CA TRP A 23 5.54 5.12 -0.65
C TRP A 23 6.98 5.37 -0.17
N PHE A 24 7.21 5.19 1.14
CA PHE A 24 8.52 5.37 1.73
C PHE A 24 9.55 4.40 1.12
N ALA A 25 9.20 3.11 1.02
CA ALA A 25 10.10 2.10 0.47
C ALA A 25 10.43 2.36 -1.00
N ALA A 26 9.45 2.78 -1.81
CA ALA A 26 9.65 3.09 -3.22
C ALA A 26 10.59 4.31 -3.39
N TYR A 27 10.38 5.37 -2.61
CA TYR A 27 11.25 6.54 -2.61
C TYR A 27 12.67 6.22 -2.14
N ALA A 28 12.80 5.49 -1.03
CA ALA A 28 14.09 5.08 -0.49
C ALA A 28 14.85 4.18 -1.48
N LEU A 29 14.15 3.28 -2.17
CA LEU A 29 14.75 2.41 -3.18
C LEU A 29 15.27 3.19 -4.39
N VAL A 30 14.50 4.16 -4.89
CA VAL A 30 14.94 5.04 -5.98
C VAL A 30 16.12 5.90 -5.52
N ALA A 31 16.03 6.53 -4.35
CA ALA A 31 17.09 7.36 -3.80
C ALA A 31 18.40 6.57 -3.59
N ALA A 32 18.31 5.33 -3.10
CA ALA A 32 19.46 4.45 -2.94
C ALA A 32 20.10 4.11 -4.30
N GLN A 33 19.30 3.74 -5.30
CA GLN A 33 19.81 3.39 -6.64
C GLN A 33 20.33 4.59 -7.44
N CYS A 34 19.82 5.79 -7.18
CA CYS A 34 20.32 7.01 -7.78
C CYS A 34 21.47 7.66 -6.98
N SER A 35 21.93 7.04 -5.88
CA SER A 35 23.04 7.58 -5.10
C SER A 35 24.39 7.33 -5.81
N PRO A 36 25.38 8.23 -5.66
CA PRO A 36 26.70 8.07 -6.29
C PRO A 36 27.41 6.77 -5.91
N ALA A 37 27.09 6.21 -4.74
CA ALA A 37 27.69 4.98 -4.23
C ALA A 37 27.10 3.69 -4.83
N ALA A 38 25.91 3.75 -5.43
CA ALA A 38 25.18 2.57 -5.91
C ALA A 38 24.61 2.71 -7.34
N ILE A 39 24.83 3.86 -7.99
CA ILE A 39 24.38 4.10 -9.35
C ILE A 39 25.06 3.13 -10.32
N SER A 40 24.25 2.47 -11.12
CA SER A 40 24.68 1.53 -12.15
C SER A 40 23.93 1.81 -13.46
N PRO A 41 24.40 1.31 -14.62
CA PRO A 41 23.75 1.55 -15.91
C PRO A 41 22.27 1.10 -15.97
N GLU A 42 21.89 0.17 -15.09
CA GLU A 42 20.52 -0.36 -14.98
C GLU A 42 19.67 0.35 -13.90
N SER A 43 20.17 1.45 -13.32
CA SER A 43 19.49 2.17 -12.23
C SER A 43 18.52 3.24 -12.78
N PRO A 44 17.29 3.33 -12.25
CA PRO A 44 16.71 2.47 -11.22
C PRO A 44 16.17 1.16 -11.82
N ARG A 45 16.39 0.04 -11.12
CA ARG A 45 15.85 -1.27 -11.50
C ARG A 45 14.32 -1.28 -11.36
N ARG A 46 13.63 -0.95 -12.45
CA ARG A 46 12.15 -0.83 -12.51
C ARG A 46 11.41 -2.09 -12.06
N TRP A 47 11.98 -3.27 -12.26
CA TRP A 47 11.36 -4.53 -11.83
C TRP A 47 11.19 -4.62 -10.31
N MET A 48 12.10 -4.03 -9.52
CA MET A 48 12.00 -4.03 -8.05
C MET A 48 10.82 -3.18 -7.59
N LEU A 49 10.59 -2.03 -8.26
CA LEU A 49 9.41 -1.19 -8.02
C LEU A 49 8.12 -1.92 -8.38
N TRP A 50 8.10 -2.64 -9.51
CA TRP A 50 6.96 -3.47 -9.90
C TRP A 50 6.62 -4.52 -8.84
N VAL A 51 7.61 -5.26 -8.34
CA VAL A 51 7.40 -6.27 -7.29
C VAL A 51 6.88 -5.62 -6.01
N LEU A 52 7.47 -4.50 -5.59
CA LEU A 52 7.04 -3.78 -4.38
C LEU A 52 5.58 -3.29 -4.50
N SER A 53 5.22 -2.69 -5.63
CA SER A 53 3.85 -2.23 -5.90
C SER A 53 2.86 -3.39 -5.99
N ALA A 54 3.23 -4.49 -6.64
CA ALA A 54 2.39 -5.69 -6.71
C ALA A 54 2.11 -6.28 -5.32
N LEU A 55 3.12 -6.32 -4.45
CA LEU A 55 2.96 -6.79 -3.06
C LEU A 55 2.02 -5.87 -2.27
N ALA A 56 2.18 -4.55 -2.38
CA ALA A 56 1.32 -3.60 -1.67
C ALA A 56 -0.14 -3.66 -2.16
N LEU A 57 -0.35 -3.74 -3.48
CA LEU A 57 -1.68 -3.94 -4.06
C LEU A 57 -2.30 -5.27 -3.62
N GLY A 58 -1.52 -6.35 -3.63
CA GLY A 58 -1.95 -7.66 -3.16
C GLY A 58 -2.37 -7.64 -1.69
N ALA A 59 -1.63 -6.95 -0.83
CA ALA A 59 -1.97 -6.77 0.57
C ALA A 59 -3.29 -6.01 0.74
N CYS A 60 -3.47 -4.88 0.05
CA CYS A 60 -4.72 -4.10 0.08
C CYS A 60 -5.91 -4.91 -0.45
N ALA A 61 -5.74 -5.65 -1.55
CA ALA A 61 -6.77 -6.51 -2.12
C ALA A 61 -7.18 -7.65 -1.16
N LEU A 62 -6.20 -8.28 -0.51
CA LEU A 62 -6.45 -9.32 0.50
C LEU A 62 -7.22 -8.77 1.71
N MET A 63 -6.85 -7.57 2.19
CA MET A 63 -7.56 -6.91 3.29
C MET A 63 -9.00 -6.58 2.92
N LEU A 64 -9.23 -6.02 1.72
CA LEU A 64 -10.56 -5.73 1.21
C LEU A 64 -11.39 -7.01 1.03
N TRP A 65 -10.78 -8.09 0.53
CA TRP A 65 -11.46 -9.37 0.39
C TRP A 65 -11.87 -9.96 1.74
N ARG A 66 -11.01 -9.86 2.76
CA ARG A 66 -11.33 -10.28 4.13
C ARG A 66 -12.46 -9.45 4.74
N ALA A 67 -12.44 -8.13 4.55
CA ALA A 67 -13.53 -7.25 4.99
C ALA A 67 -14.85 -7.65 4.31
N ARG A 68 -14.83 -7.85 2.98
CA ARG A 68 -16.01 -8.32 2.23
C ARG A 68 -16.53 -9.68 2.67
N LYS A 69 -15.64 -10.64 2.98
CA LYS A 69 -16.06 -11.96 3.49
C LYS A 69 -16.73 -11.84 4.86
N THR A 70 -16.20 -11.00 5.73
CA THR A 70 -16.77 -10.73 7.07
C THR A 70 -18.15 -10.09 6.93
N LEU A 71 -18.28 -9.09 6.04
CA LEU A 71 -19.54 -8.42 5.72
C LEU A 71 -20.58 -9.38 5.12
N ALA A 72 -20.17 -10.28 4.24
CA ALA A 72 -21.08 -11.26 3.62
C ALA A 72 -21.64 -12.27 4.64
N HIS A 73 -20.97 -12.47 5.79
CA HIS A 73 -21.43 -13.34 6.87
C HIS A 73 -22.14 -12.57 7.99
N ALA A 74 -22.01 -11.25 8.05
CA ALA A 74 -22.67 -10.38 9.01
C ALA A 74 -24.05 -9.98 8.47
N GLY A 75 -25.05 -10.83 8.68
CA GLY A 75 -26.43 -10.65 8.20
C GLY A 75 -27.18 -9.47 8.83
N GLY A 76 -26.83 -8.22 8.47
CA GLY A 76 -27.69 -7.05 8.61
C GLY A 76 -27.10 -5.83 9.33
N ASP A 77 -26.05 -6.00 10.15
CA ASP A 77 -25.50 -4.91 10.96
C ASP A 77 -24.10 -4.53 10.46
N ILE A 78 -24.07 -3.70 9.42
CA ILE A 78 -22.83 -3.25 8.78
C ILE A 78 -22.16 -2.21 9.69
N SER A 79 -21.06 -2.59 10.34
CA SER A 79 -20.32 -1.69 11.22
C SER A 79 -19.67 -0.55 10.43
N LEU A 80 -19.71 0.67 10.98
CA LEU A 80 -18.94 1.83 10.49
C LEU A 80 -17.45 1.50 10.28
N LEU A 81 -16.91 0.57 11.08
CA LEU A 81 -15.53 0.12 10.96
C LEU A 81 -15.24 -0.59 9.63
N ASP A 82 -16.19 -1.37 9.12
CA ASP A 82 -16.01 -2.11 7.87
C ASP A 82 -16.06 -1.16 6.66
N TRP A 83 -16.91 -0.12 6.72
CA TRP A 83 -16.89 0.98 5.76
C TRP A 83 -15.59 1.77 5.81
N ALA A 84 -15.08 2.06 7.01
CA ALA A 84 -13.79 2.74 7.17
C ALA A 84 -12.63 1.91 6.60
N ALA A 85 -12.62 0.59 6.83
CA ALA A 85 -11.62 -0.32 6.28
C ALA A 85 -11.72 -0.45 4.75
N ALA A 86 -12.93 -0.48 4.19
CA ALA A 86 -13.13 -0.49 2.75
C ALA A 86 -12.69 0.83 2.10
N GLY A 87 -13.10 1.96 2.68
CA GLY A 87 -12.71 3.29 2.21
C GLY A 87 -11.21 3.50 2.28
N SER A 88 -10.56 3.09 3.37
CA SER A 88 -9.11 3.18 3.53
C SER A 88 -8.37 2.28 2.55
N ALA A 89 -8.89 1.09 2.23
CA ALA A 89 -8.32 0.22 1.20
C ALA A 89 -8.39 0.83 -0.20
N VAL A 90 -9.50 1.49 -0.55
CA VAL A 90 -9.64 2.20 -1.84
C VAL A 90 -8.66 3.36 -1.91
N LEU A 91 -8.59 4.20 -0.86
CA LEU A 91 -7.66 5.32 -0.79
C LEU A 91 -6.20 4.86 -0.86
N ALA A 92 -5.84 3.81 -0.13
CA ALA A 92 -4.51 3.21 -0.18
C ALA A 92 -4.16 2.69 -1.58
N THR A 93 -5.10 2.01 -2.23
CA THR A 93 -4.91 1.50 -3.60
C THR A 93 -4.68 2.66 -4.58
N MET A 94 -5.49 3.70 -4.50
CA MET A 94 -5.34 4.89 -5.34
C MET A 94 -4.00 5.58 -5.08
N GLY A 95 -3.57 5.67 -3.82
CA GLY A 95 -2.25 6.16 -3.45
C GLY A 95 -1.10 5.31 -4.00
N ILE A 96 -1.20 3.98 -3.96
CA ILE A 96 -0.18 3.08 -4.53
C ILE A 96 -0.10 3.25 -6.04
N VAL A 97 -1.25 3.31 -6.73
CA VAL A 97 -1.30 3.52 -8.19
C VAL A 97 -0.70 4.88 -8.55
N TRP A 98 -1.12 5.95 -7.85
CA TRP A 98 -0.64 7.31 -8.08
C TRP A 98 0.86 7.46 -7.85
N THR A 99 1.45 6.71 -6.93
CA THR A 99 2.88 6.78 -6.61
C THR A 99 3.72 5.91 -7.55
N THR A 100 3.17 4.77 -7.97
CA THR A 100 3.86 3.85 -8.89
C THR A 100 3.93 4.41 -10.31
N LEU A 101 2.86 5.03 -10.81
CA LEU A 101 2.80 5.58 -12.18
C LEU A 101 3.95 6.55 -12.52
N PRO A 102 4.17 7.66 -11.78
CA PRO A 102 5.22 8.62 -12.09
C PRO A 102 6.61 7.98 -11.94
N MET A 103 6.80 7.07 -10.97
CA MET A 103 8.08 6.38 -10.81
C MET A 103 8.43 5.48 -12.00
N LEU A 104 7.43 4.86 -12.63
CA LEU A 104 7.63 4.07 -13.84
C LEU A 104 7.94 4.93 -15.07
N MET A 105 7.51 6.19 -15.07
CA MET A 105 7.78 7.16 -16.14
C MET A 105 9.17 7.80 -16.04
N ILE A 106 9.88 7.64 -14.91
CA ILE A 106 11.24 8.20 -14.77
C ILE A 106 12.23 7.37 -15.61
N ASP A 107 12.83 8.03 -16.61
CA ASP A 107 13.88 7.48 -17.47
C ASP A 107 15.26 7.65 -16.84
N GLY A 108 15.60 6.75 -15.92
CA GLY A 108 16.96 6.59 -15.39
C GLY A 108 17.34 7.59 -14.30
N CYS A 109 18.40 7.26 -13.56
CA CYS A 109 19.11 8.20 -12.72
C CYS A 109 20.19 8.85 -13.60
N ARG A 110 20.00 10.09 -14.05
CA ARG A 110 21.01 10.88 -14.78
C ARG A 110 21.27 12.19 -14.08
#